data_AF-A0A0K8QSV7-F1
#
_entry.id   AF-A0A0K8QSV7-F1
#
_cell.length_a   1.000
_cell.length_b   1.000
_cell.length_c   1.000
_cell.angle_alpha   90.00
_cell.angle_beta   90.00
_cell.angle_gamma   90.00
#
_symmetry.space_group_name_H-M   'P 1'
#
loop_
_entity.id
_entity.type
_entity.pdbx_description
1 polymer ?
#
loop_
_entity_poly.entity_id
_entity_poly.type
_entity_poly.pdbx_seq_one_letter_code
_entity_poly.pdbx_strand_id
1 'polypeptide(L)'
;MIFLDLLIWSYSKYLLSLSKKFQSYMKDFNDIYIQEISEKNYESPSGLVFVHMDEVQKDVDYARKRLQDVNNQSWGFLQPEVDQMKSEIRKLIDRFREFYSNPIDNHQMTAQQVHILISEQLCRIKRMVCVLDPEFTTVKSFDKKSSNHYNMIRGYWINDDGERVRSISRNVGNSESSLTDLVEKIIKINSQYKVVQEPGNVLGLKPDLMVSDEKDKWLVEIKSSNWDNIIRSFVSFELWKMYKEIYDLLN
;
A
#
# COMPACT_ATOMS: atom_id res chain seq x y z
N MET A 1 46.08 4.44 -8.31
CA MET A 1 45.00 5.29 -7.79
C MET A 1 45.03 6.67 -8.47
N ILE A 2 44.96 6.71 -9.81
CA ILE A 2 44.95 7.95 -10.64
C ILE A 2 43.99 7.79 -11.86
N PHE A 3 43.37 6.63 -12.06
CA PHE A 3 42.57 6.34 -13.26
C PHE A 3 41.05 6.58 -13.10
N LEU A 4 40.55 6.82 -11.88
CA LEU A 4 39.13 7.16 -11.67
C LEU A 4 38.85 8.67 -11.75
N ASP A 5 39.83 9.53 -11.46
CA ASP A 5 39.60 10.99 -11.40
C ASP A 5 39.65 11.68 -12.78
N LEU A 6 40.31 11.07 -13.77
CA LEU A 6 40.34 11.59 -15.15
C LEU A 6 39.10 11.23 -15.98
N LEU A 7 38.31 10.25 -15.52
CA LEU A 7 37.04 9.86 -16.12
C LEU A 7 35.91 10.83 -15.73
N ILE A 8 36.03 11.54 -14.61
CA ILE A 8 35.00 12.47 -14.14
C ILE A 8 35.13 13.85 -14.83
N TRP A 9 36.35 14.26 -15.22
CA TRP A 9 36.58 15.58 -15.82
C TRP A 9 36.37 15.64 -17.35
N SER A 10 36.54 14.51 -18.06
CA SER A 10 36.23 14.44 -19.51
C SER A 10 34.73 14.28 -19.82
N TYR A 11 33.92 13.96 -18.81
CA TYR A 11 32.47 13.78 -18.97
C TYR A 11 31.67 15.08 -19.07
N SER A 12 32.16 16.22 -18.57
CA SER A 12 31.34 17.45 -18.53
C SER A 12 31.15 18.11 -19.91
N LYS A 13 32.12 17.98 -20.82
CA LYS A 13 31.96 18.42 -22.22
C LYS A 13 31.20 17.39 -23.08
N TYR A 14 31.30 16.11 -22.77
CA TYR A 14 30.59 15.04 -23.49
C TYR A 14 29.10 14.97 -23.10
N LEU A 15 28.75 15.33 -21.85
CA LEU A 15 27.36 15.40 -21.38
C LEU A 15 26.54 16.51 -22.05
N LEU A 16 27.18 17.59 -22.51
CA LEU A 16 26.50 18.66 -23.24
C LEU A 16 26.07 18.25 -24.67
N SER A 17 26.81 17.34 -25.34
CA SER A 17 26.42 16.77 -26.65
C SER A 17 25.59 15.48 -26.53
N LEU A 18 25.73 14.74 -25.43
CA LEU A 18 24.80 13.68 -25.00
C LEU A 18 23.43 14.25 -24.61
N SER A 19 23.31 15.56 -24.36
CA SER A 19 22.13 16.19 -23.75
C SER A 19 20.83 15.79 -24.43
N LYS A 20 20.67 15.92 -25.75
CA LYS A 20 19.38 15.58 -26.40
C LYS A 20 19.07 14.09 -26.44
N LYS A 21 20.05 13.24 -26.73
CA LYS A 21 19.83 11.79 -26.87
C LYS A 21 19.66 11.10 -25.52
N PHE A 22 20.40 11.55 -24.51
CA PHE A 22 20.26 11.12 -23.12
C PHE A 22 19.00 11.69 -22.49
N GLN A 23 18.65 12.96 -22.72
CA GLN A 23 17.36 13.52 -22.28
C GLN A 23 16.19 12.79 -22.95
N SER A 24 16.28 12.49 -24.25
CA SER A 24 15.29 11.65 -24.95
C SER A 24 15.19 10.29 -24.31
N TYR A 25 16.31 9.58 -24.11
CA TYR A 25 16.30 8.25 -23.51
C TYR A 25 15.75 8.22 -22.08
N MET A 26 16.14 9.19 -21.24
CA MET A 26 15.64 9.31 -19.87
C MET A 26 14.16 9.72 -19.84
N LYS A 27 13.74 10.58 -20.75
CA LYS A 27 12.33 10.93 -20.95
C LYS A 27 11.54 9.69 -21.37
N ASP A 28 12.01 8.96 -22.39
CA ASP A 28 11.36 7.75 -22.88
C ASP A 28 11.26 6.69 -21.77
N PHE A 29 12.33 6.47 -20.98
CA PHE A 29 12.32 5.52 -19.87
C PHE A 29 11.35 5.91 -18.75
N ASN A 30 11.34 7.18 -18.34
CA ASN A 30 10.45 7.64 -17.28
C ASN A 30 9.00 7.73 -17.76
N ASP A 31 8.77 8.11 -19.02
CA ASP A 31 7.44 8.13 -19.63
C ASP A 31 6.88 6.70 -19.72
N ILE A 32 7.68 5.72 -20.11
CA ILE A 32 7.30 4.30 -20.09
C ILE A 32 6.95 3.85 -18.66
N TYR A 33 7.81 4.13 -17.67
CA TYR A 33 7.56 3.72 -16.29
C TYR A 33 6.30 4.37 -15.70
N ILE A 34 6.09 5.66 -15.95
CA ILE A 34 4.90 6.38 -15.49
C ILE A 34 3.65 5.90 -16.23
N GLN A 35 3.76 5.59 -17.52
CA GLN A 35 2.69 5.01 -18.29
C GLN A 35 2.27 3.65 -17.70
N GLU A 36 3.23 2.74 -17.47
CA GLU A 36 3.00 1.43 -16.86
C GLU A 36 2.29 1.55 -15.50
N ILE A 37 2.73 2.46 -14.64
CA ILE A 37 2.07 2.72 -13.35
C ILE A 37 0.66 3.27 -13.54
N SER A 38 0.49 4.21 -14.47
CA SER A 38 -0.80 4.87 -14.68
C SER A 38 -1.87 3.94 -15.27
N GLU A 39 -1.45 2.92 -16.01
CA GLU A 39 -2.31 1.90 -16.62
C GLU A 39 -2.57 0.72 -15.67
N LYS A 40 -1.81 0.60 -14.57
CA LYS A 40 -1.95 -0.50 -13.62
C LYS A 40 -3.27 -0.40 -12.86
N ASN A 41 -3.99 -1.51 -12.82
CA ASN A 41 -5.19 -1.63 -12.01
C ASN A 41 -4.81 -1.93 -10.56
N TYR A 42 -5.10 -1.00 -9.66
CA TYR A 42 -4.89 -1.13 -8.21
C TYR A 42 -6.16 -1.53 -7.45
N GLU A 43 -7.19 -2.01 -8.15
CA GLU A 43 -8.35 -2.64 -7.51
C GLU A 43 -7.96 -4.04 -7.02
N SER A 44 -7.61 -4.14 -5.74
CA SER A 44 -7.50 -5.43 -5.06
C SER A 44 -8.77 -5.71 -4.26
N PRO A 45 -9.38 -6.91 -4.40
CA PRO A 45 -10.42 -7.34 -3.49
C PRO A 45 -9.91 -7.34 -2.05
N SER A 46 -10.74 -6.90 -1.11
CA SER A 46 -10.34 -6.77 0.31
C SER A 46 -10.23 -8.11 1.04
N GLY A 47 -10.93 -9.15 0.56
CA GLY A 47 -11.18 -10.35 1.33
C GLY A 47 -12.23 -10.17 2.44
N LEU A 48 -12.90 -9.02 2.49
CA LEU A 48 -13.79 -8.62 3.59
C LEU A 48 -15.15 -8.19 3.04
N VAL A 49 -16.21 -8.55 3.75
CA VAL A 49 -17.56 -8.04 3.49
C VAL A 49 -18.00 -7.23 4.69
N PHE A 50 -18.36 -5.96 4.45
CA PHE A 50 -18.91 -5.07 5.46
C PHE A 50 -20.41 -4.88 5.23
N VAL A 51 -21.18 -4.88 6.32
CA VAL A 51 -22.61 -4.50 6.33
C VAL A 51 -22.85 -3.54 7.49
N HIS A 52 -23.40 -2.36 7.20
CA HIS A 52 -23.71 -1.37 8.22
C HIS A 52 -24.90 -1.83 9.08
N MET A 53 -24.90 -1.53 10.38
CA MET A 53 -25.91 -2.01 11.32
C MET A 53 -27.33 -1.55 10.93
N ASP A 54 -27.49 -0.33 10.41
CA ASP A 54 -28.78 0.15 9.90
C ASP A 54 -29.34 -0.70 8.76
N GLU A 55 -28.49 -1.31 7.92
CA GLU A 55 -28.94 -2.25 6.89
C GLU A 55 -29.45 -3.55 7.53
N VAL A 56 -28.74 -4.05 8.54
CA VAL A 56 -29.14 -5.25 9.29
C VAL A 56 -30.49 -5.07 9.97
N GLN A 57 -30.71 -3.90 10.58
CA GLN A 57 -31.97 -3.59 11.27
C GLN A 57 -33.16 -3.45 10.32
N LYS A 58 -32.91 -3.02 9.08
CA LYS A 58 -33.95 -2.90 8.04
C LYS A 58 -34.34 -4.26 7.46
N ASP A 59 -33.34 -5.09 7.15
CA ASP A 59 -33.56 -6.42 6.54
C ASP A 59 -32.41 -7.38 6.90
N VAL A 60 -32.67 -8.23 7.90
CA VAL A 60 -31.71 -9.23 8.38
C VAL A 60 -31.41 -10.29 7.32
N ASP A 61 -32.40 -10.68 6.50
CA ASP A 61 -32.23 -11.73 5.50
C ASP A 61 -31.38 -11.22 4.32
N TYR A 62 -31.58 -9.96 3.93
CA TYR A 62 -30.71 -9.28 2.97
C TYR A 62 -29.28 -9.16 3.51
N ALA A 63 -29.11 -8.69 4.76
CA ALA A 63 -27.80 -8.59 5.39
C ALA A 63 -27.08 -9.95 5.46
N ARG A 64 -27.81 -11.03 5.79
CA ARG A 64 -27.28 -12.41 5.79
C ARG A 64 -26.76 -12.80 4.41
N LYS A 65 -27.54 -12.57 3.35
CA LYS A 65 -27.14 -12.88 1.98
C LYS A 65 -25.88 -12.09 1.58
N ARG A 66 -25.82 -10.80 1.92
CA ARG A 66 -24.63 -9.97 1.69
C ARG A 66 -23.41 -10.53 2.38
N LEU A 67 -23.48 -10.77 3.69
CA LEU A 67 -22.35 -11.27 4.48
C LEU A 67 -21.86 -12.62 3.94
N GLN A 68 -22.74 -13.49 3.45
CA GLN A 68 -22.36 -14.82 2.95
C GLN A 68 -21.69 -14.81 1.57
N ASP A 69 -22.10 -13.91 0.67
CA ASP A 69 -21.64 -13.89 -0.72
C ASP A 69 -20.29 -13.16 -0.89
N VAL A 70 -19.31 -13.90 -1.42
CA VAL A 70 -17.93 -13.43 -1.69
C VAL A 70 -17.87 -12.29 -2.70
N ASN A 71 -18.89 -12.12 -3.54
CA ASN A 71 -18.92 -11.03 -4.52
C ASN A 71 -19.28 -9.68 -3.90
N ASN A 72 -19.80 -9.67 -2.66
CA ASN A 72 -20.12 -8.43 -1.93
C ASN A 72 -18.94 -7.86 -1.15
N GLN A 73 -17.72 -8.23 -1.54
CA GLN A 73 -16.51 -7.68 -0.93
C GLN A 73 -16.47 -6.17 -1.07
N SER A 74 -16.03 -5.51 -0.01
CA SER A 74 -15.91 -4.05 0.04
C SER A 74 -14.88 -3.65 1.09
N TRP A 75 -14.56 -2.36 1.14
CA TRP A 75 -13.75 -1.79 2.20
C TRP A 75 -14.58 -1.18 3.34
N GLY A 76 -15.91 -1.10 3.19
CA GLY A 76 -16.80 -0.52 4.20
C GLY A 76 -16.30 0.86 4.65
N PHE A 77 -16.19 1.04 5.98
CA PHE A 77 -15.67 2.28 6.57
C PHE A 77 -14.17 2.54 6.29
N LEU A 78 -13.41 1.57 5.79
CA LEU A 78 -12.00 1.74 5.38
C LEU A 78 -11.86 2.31 3.96
N GLN A 79 -12.96 2.40 3.20
CA GLN A 79 -12.95 2.92 1.84
C GLN A 79 -12.28 4.30 1.71
N PRO A 80 -12.48 5.27 2.64
CA PRO A 80 -11.81 6.57 2.56
C PRO A 80 -10.28 6.48 2.57
N GLU A 81 -9.68 5.53 3.30
CA GLU A 81 -8.22 5.36 3.30
C GLU A 81 -7.72 4.77 1.98
N VAL A 82 -8.45 3.81 1.41
CA VAL A 82 -8.14 3.25 0.09
C VAL A 82 -8.23 4.34 -1.00
N ASP A 83 -9.25 5.19 -0.91
CA ASP A 83 -9.42 6.31 -1.83
C ASP A 83 -8.31 7.35 -1.69
N GLN A 84 -7.81 7.60 -0.48
CA GLN A 84 -6.63 8.45 -0.26
C GLN A 84 -5.38 7.87 -0.90
N MET A 85 -5.10 6.56 -0.74
CA MET A 85 -3.94 5.93 -1.39
C MET A 85 -4.02 6.07 -2.92
N LYS A 86 -5.20 5.84 -3.50
CA LYS A 86 -5.45 6.00 -4.96
C LYS A 86 -5.35 7.46 -5.41
N SER A 87 -5.83 8.40 -4.60
CA SER A 87 -5.70 9.82 -4.90
C SER A 87 -4.24 10.27 -4.85
N GLU A 88 -3.46 9.77 -3.90
CA GLU A 88 -2.07 10.16 -3.73
C GLU A 88 -1.21 9.71 -4.92
N ILE A 89 -1.34 8.45 -5.38
CA ILE A 89 -0.58 8.00 -6.55
C ILE A 89 -0.89 8.83 -7.81
N ARG A 90 -2.15 9.21 -8.03
CA ARG A 90 -2.55 10.07 -9.15
C ARG A 90 -1.90 11.44 -9.04
N LYS A 91 -1.96 12.06 -7.86
CA LYS A 91 -1.31 13.35 -7.60
C LYS A 91 0.20 13.30 -7.85
N LEU A 92 0.87 12.21 -7.49
CA LEU A 92 2.31 12.06 -7.72
C LEU A 92 2.64 11.91 -9.20
N ILE A 93 1.86 11.12 -9.93
CA ILE A 93 2.01 10.96 -11.38
C ILE A 93 1.80 12.30 -12.09
N ASP A 94 0.76 13.04 -11.71
CA ASP A 94 0.45 14.33 -12.32
C ASP A 94 1.56 15.36 -12.02
N ARG A 95 2.00 15.46 -10.76
CA ARG A 95 3.15 16.31 -10.38
C ARG A 95 4.43 15.94 -11.13
N PHE A 96 4.67 14.65 -11.33
CA PHE A 96 5.84 14.19 -12.07
C PHE A 96 5.73 14.58 -13.56
N ARG A 97 4.56 14.39 -14.19
CA ARG A 97 4.31 14.82 -15.57
C ARG A 97 4.47 16.32 -15.74
N GLU A 98 3.94 17.12 -14.80
CA GLU A 98 4.11 18.57 -14.77
C GLU A 98 5.58 18.96 -14.66
N PHE A 99 6.34 18.32 -13.76
CA PHE A 99 7.77 18.55 -13.59
C PHE A 99 8.56 18.28 -14.89
N TYR A 100 8.22 17.23 -15.63
CA TYR A 100 8.89 16.88 -16.89
C TYR A 100 8.46 17.74 -18.09
N SER A 101 7.24 18.27 -18.06
CA SER A 101 6.66 19.02 -19.18
C SER A 101 6.97 20.52 -19.12
N ASN A 102 7.21 21.04 -17.92
CA ASN A 102 7.49 22.46 -17.72
C ASN A 102 9.01 22.73 -17.76
N PRO A 103 9.45 23.82 -18.40
CA PRO A 103 10.83 24.27 -18.28
C PRO A 103 11.17 24.48 -16.82
N ILE A 104 12.31 23.95 -16.37
CA ILE A 104 12.86 24.27 -15.06
C ILE A 104 13.26 25.73 -15.11
N ASP A 105 12.43 26.60 -14.54
CA ASP A 105 12.66 28.04 -14.50
C ASP A 105 13.69 28.36 -13.42
N ASN A 106 14.92 27.89 -13.61
CA ASN A 106 16.02 28.19 -12.70
C ASN A 106 17.35 28.10 -13.43
N HIS A 107 17.91 29.26 -13.74
CA HIS A 107 19.30 29.44 -14.15
C HIS A 107 20.30 29.10 -13.01
N GLN A 108 19.84 28.44 -11.93
CA GLN A 108 20.59 28.20 -10.69
C GLN A 108 20.70 26.72 -10.29
N MET A 109 20.02 25.80 -10.98
CA MET A 109 20.13 24.37 -10.65
C MET A 109 21.23 23.69 -11.46
N THR A 110 22.16 23.05 -10.75
CA THR A 110 23.14 22.15 -11.36
C THR A 110 22.48 20.87 -11.85
N ALA A 111 23.11 20.18 -12.80
CA ALA A 111 22.64 18.87 -13.28
C ALA A 111 22.48 17.85 -12.14
N GLN A 112 23.34 17.90 -11.13
CA GLN A 112 23.25 17.06 -9.93
C GLN A 112 21.97 17.34 -9.13
N GLN A 113 21.62 18.62 -8.92
CA GLN A 113 20.40 18.98 -8.21
C GLN A 113 19.14 18.56 -8.97
N VAL A 114 19.14 18.69 -10.30
CA VAL A 114 18.03 18.19 -11.14
C VAL A 114 17.90 16.67 -11.02
N HIS A 115 19.01 15.94 -11.04
CA HIS A 115 19.00 14.49 -10.86
C HIS A 115 18.47 14.07 -9.49
N ILE A 116 18.87 14.77 -8.42
CA ILE A 116 18.37 14.51 -7.06
C ILE A 116 16.85 14.67 -7.00
N LEU A 117 16.30 15.78 -7.52
CA LEU A 117 14.85 16.00 -7.54
C LEU A 117 14.09 14.91 -8.29
N ILE A 118 14.59 14.49 -9.45
CA ILE A 118 13.98 13.40 -10.22
C ILE A 118 13.99 12.10 -9.41
N SER A 119 15.12 11.76 -8.80
CA SER A 119 15.29 10.54 -8.02
C SER A 119 14.37 10.52 -6.80
N GLU A 120 14.22 11.65 -6.10
CA GLU A 120 13.30 11.79 -4.97
C GLU A 120 11.84 11.56 -5.38
N GLN A 121 11.39 12.20 -6.47
CA GLN A 121 10.02 12.03 -6.98
C GLN A 121 9.75 10.59 -7.43
N LEU A 122 10.69 9.98 -8.17
CA LEU A 122 10.59 8.58 -8.57
C LEU A 122 10.59 7.63 -7.37
N CYS A 123 11.40 7.90 -6.35
CA CYS A 123 11.42 7.12 -5.12
C CYS A 123 10.07 7.19 -4.40
N ARG A 124 9.48 8.39 -4.30
CA ARG A 124 8.14 8.58 -3.72
C ARG A 124 7.06 7.83 -4.48
N ILE A 125 7.10 7.83 -5.82
CA ILE A 125 6.19 7.06 -6.67
C ILE A 125 6.38 5.55 -6.43
N LYS A 126 7.62 5.05 -6.48
CA LYS A 126 7.94 3.64 -6.22
C LYS A 126 7.41 3.16 -4.87
N ARG A 127 7.56 3.99 -3.83
CA ARG A 127 7.02 3.73 -2.49
C ARG A 127 5.50 3.60 -2.51
N MET A 128 4.78 4.49 -3.20
CA MET A 128 3.33 4.36 -3.35
C MET A 128 2.91 3.14 -4.16
N VAL A 129 3.68 2.73 -5.16
CA VAL A 129 3.42 1.46 -5.84
C VAL A 129 3.56 0.29 -4.87
N CYS A 130 4.56 0.29 -3.98
CA CYS A 130 4.66 -0.71 -2.92
C CYS A 130 3.50 -0.67 -1.93
N VAL A 131 2.89 0.49 -1.68
CA VAL A 131 1.68 0.59 -0.86
C VAL A 131 0.50 -0.08 -1.58
N LEU A 132 0.26 0.27 -2.84
CA LEU A 132 -0.93 -0.15 -3.58
C LEU A 132 -0.87 -1.59 -4.11
N ASP A 133 0.34 -2.07 -4.42
CA ASP A 133 0.58 -3.45 -4.81
C ASP A 133 1.79 -4.00 -4.04
N PRO A 134 1.60 -4.32 -2.76
CA PRO A 134 2.70 -4.75 -1.93
C PRO A 134 3.16 -6.15 -2.32
N GLU A 135 4.46 -6.29 -2.43
CA GLU A 135 5.08 -7.58 -2.49
C GLU A 135 5.39 -8.09 -1.08
N PHE A 136 5.08 -9.35 -0.83
CA PHE A 136 5.36 -10.00 0.44
C PHE A 136 5.71 -11.48 0.24
N THR A 137 6.33 -12.06 1.26
CA THR A 137 6.56 -13.51 1.33
C THR A 137 6.00 -14.07 2.63
N THR A 138 5.50 -15.30 2.56
CA THR A 138 5.03 -16.05 3.72
C THR A 138 5.98 -17.20 3.99
N VAL A 139 6.66 -17.18 5.13
CA VAL A 139 7.66 -18.19 5.50
C VAL A 139 7.17 -19.00 6.69
N LYS A 140 7.04 -20.31 6.52
CA LYS A 140 6.76 -21.23 7.64
C LYS A 140 7.92 -21.20 8.62
N SER A 141 7.63 -20.93 9.87
CA SER A 141 8.60 -20.84 10.96
C SER A 141 8.14 -21.70 12.12
N PHE A 142 9.12 -22.22 12.87
CA PHE A 142 8.90 -23.07 14.03
C PHE A 142 9.51 -22.41 15.26
N ASP A 143 8.68 -22.19 16.27
CA ASP A 143 9.18 -21.77 17.57
C ASP A 143 9.53 -23.01 18.41
N LYS A 144 10.83 -23.21 18.63
CA LYS A 144 11.35 -24.34 19.43
C LYS A 144 10.89 -24.31 20.89
N LYS A 145 10.50 -23.15 21.43
CA LYS A 145 10.08 -23.02 22.83
C LYS A 145 8.63 -23.40 23.05
N SER A 146 7.75 -23.00 22.13
CA SER A 146 6.31 -23.31 22.19
C SER A 146 5.90 -24.54 21.39
N SER A 147 6.82 -25.14 20.62
CA SER A 147 6.54 -26.23 19.67
C SER A 147 5.48 -25.87 18.61
N ASN A 148 5.23 -24.58 18.40
CA ASN A 148 4.20 -24.09 17.49
C ASN A 148 4.80 -23.73 16.13
N HIS A 149 4.03 -24.05 15.08
CA HIS A 149 4.31 -23.62 13.72
C HIS A 149 3.51 -22.33 13.45
N TYR A 150 4.16 -21.34 12.86
CA TYR A 150 3.53 -20.08 12.45
C TYR A 150 4.02 -19.67 11.07
N ASN A 151 3.20 -18.89 10.38
CA ASN A 151 3.57 -18.22 9.16
C ASN A 151 4.15 -16.84 9.48
N MET A 152 5.31 -16.51 8.96
CA MET A 152 5.87 -15.17 9.06
C MET A 152 5.64 -14.43 7.75
N ILE A 153 4.92 -13.32 7.82
CA ILE A 153 4.75 -12.38 6.70
C ILE A 153 5.93 -11.44 6.69
N ARG A 154 6.58 -11.31 5.53
CA ARG A 154 7.65 -10.34 5.28
C ARG A 154 7.23 -9.41 4.15
N GLY A 155 7.00 -8.14 4.47
CA GLY A 155 6.70 -7.09 3.50
C GLY A 155 7.94 -6.29 3.13
N TYR A 156 7.97 -5.77 1.91
CA TYR A 156 9.11 -5.04 1.35
C TYR A 156 8.76 -3.57 1.05
N TRP A 157 9.77 -2.71 1.14
CA TRP A 157 9.70 -1.27 0.96
C TRP A 157 10.87 -0.77 0.12
N ILE A 158 10.79 0.48 -0.35
CA ILE A 158 11.86 1.18 -1.06
C ILE A 158 12.52 2.20 -0.13
N ASN A 159 13.78 1.99 0.23
CA ASN A 159 14.55 2.91 1.09
C ASN A 159 14.90 4.22 0.36
N ASP A 160 15.63 5.12 1.01
CA ASP A 160 15.97 6.44 0.43
C ASP A 160 16.93 6.34 -0.77
N ASP A 161 17.72 5.26 -0.83
CA ASP A 161 18.60 4.95 -1.95
C ASP A 161 17.85 4.35 -3.15
N GLY A 162 16.53 4.16 -3.04
CA GLY A 162 15.70 3.53 -4.07
C GLY A 162 15.82 2.00 -4.12
N GLU A 163 16.47 1.40 -3.13
CA GLU A 163 16.67 -0.04 -3.01
C GLU A 163 15.52 -0.71 -2.26
N ARG A 164 15.26 -1.95 -2.63
CA ARG A 164 14.22 -2.75 -1.98
C ARG A 164 14.74 -3.38 -0.71
N VAL A 165 14.13 -3.04 0.41
CA VAL A 165 14.47 -3.53 1.75
C VAL A 165 13.27 -4.17 2.43
N ARG A 166 13.50 -5.03 3.42
CA ARG A 166 12.44 -5.59 4.25
C ARG A 166 12.06 -4.60 5.34
N SER A 167 10.79 -4.21 5.41
CA SER A 167 10.28 -3.25 6.40
C SER A 167 9.29 -3.88 7.38
N ILE A 168 8.52 -4.88 6.95
CA ILE A 168 7.50 -5.53 7.78
C ILE A 168 7.93 -6.96 8.05
N SER A 169 7.84 -7.38 9.31
CA SER A 169 7.98 -8.77 9.74
C SER A 169 6.96 -9.05 10.81
N ARG A 170 5.99 -9.93 10.53
CA ARG A 170 4.89 -10.25 11.45
C ARG A 170 4.64 -11.74 11.47
N ASN A 171 4.46 -12.28 12.68
CA ASN A 171 4.03 -13.66 12.88
C ASN A 171 2.51 -13.72 12.79
N VAL A 172 2.01 -14.66 12.02
CA VAL A 172 0.59 -14.96 11.82
C VAL A 172 0.44 -16.46 12.03
N GLY A 173 -0.56 -16.85 12.83
CA GLY A 173 -0.90 -18.25 13.01
C GLY A 173 -1.31 -18.92 11.70
N ASN A 174 -1.60 -20.22 11.76
CA ASN A 174 -2.11 -20.98 10.61
C ASN A 174 -3.62 -21.25 10.75
N SER A 175 -4.33 -20.46 11.55
CA SER A 175 -5.74 -20.66 11.91
C SER A 175 -6.62 -19.50 11.42
N GLU A 176 -7.93 -19.71 11.30
CA GLU A 176 -8.87 -18.63 10.98
C GLU A 176 -8.80 -17.48 12.00
N SER A 177 -8.61 -17.79 13.29
CA SER A 177 -8.38 -16.77 14.33
C SER A 177 -7.22 -15.82 14.01
N SER A 178 -6.20 -16.28 13.27
CA SER A 178 -5.08 -15.43 12.89
C SER A 178 -5.41 -14.47 11.73
N LEU A 179 -6.42 -14.76 10.90
CA LEU A 179 -6.97 -13.76 9.97
C LEU A 179 -7.76 -12.70 10.72
N THR A 180 -8.56 -13.11 11.69
CA THR A 180 -9.33 -12.20 12.54
C THR A 180 -8.41 -11.19 13.23
N ASP A 181 -7.28 -11.66 13.77
CA ASP A 181 -6.23 -10.82 14.35
C ASP A 181 -5.59 -9.85 13.33
N LEU A 182 -5.39 -10.29 12.08
CA LEU A 182 -4.85 -9.43 11.02
C LEU A 182 -5.85 -8.33 10.64
N VAL A 183 -7.11 -8.70 10.45
CA VAL A 183 -8.18 -7.74 10.09
C VAL A 183 -8.39 -6.74 11.21
N GLU A 184 -8.39 -7.18 12.47
CA GLU A 184 -8.42 -6.27 13.62
C GLU A 184 -7.25 -5.27 13.59
N LYS A 185 -6.04 -5.72 13.26
CA LYS A 185 -4.87 -4.82 13.12
C LYS A 185 -5.07 -3.83 11.97
N ILE A 186 -5.55 -4.25 10.80
CA ILE A 186 -5.87 -3.35 9.69
C ILE A 186 -6.79 -2.22 10.17
N ILE A 187 -7.85 -2.58 10.89
CA ILE A 187 -8.84 -1.62 11.41
C ILE A 187 -8.20 -0.66 12.41
N LYS A 188 -7.43 -1.17 13.37
CA LYS A 188 -6.78 -0.37 14.42
C LYS A 188 -5.68 0.56 13.90
N ILE A 189 -4.99 0.19 12.81
CA ILE A 189 -3.95 1.03 12.19
C ILE A 189 -4.56 2.30 11.59
N ASN A 190 -5.82 2.22 11.13
CA ASN A 190 -6.42 3.20 10.24
C ASN A 190 -7.67 3.88 10.80
N SER A 191 -8.05 3.57 12.04
CA SER A 191 -9.30 4.09 12.60
C SER A 191 -9.29 4.05 14.13
N GLN A 192 -10.20 4.81 14.73
CA GLN A 192 -10.48 4.77 16.18
C GLN A 192 -11.55 3.74 16.54
N TYR A 193 -12.01 2.92 15.58
CA TYR A 193 -13.06 1.96 15.83
C TYR A 193 -12.60 0.88 16.81
N LYS A 194 -13.51 0.51 17.71
CA LYS A 194 -13.37 -0.65 18.57
C LYS A 194 -13.76 -1.89 17.77
N VAL A 195 -12.96 -2.93 17.88
CA VAL A 195 -13.20 -4.23 17.25
C VAL A 195 -13.58 -5.23 18.32
N VAL A 196 -14.68 -5.94 18.10
CA VAL A 196 -15.11 -7.09 18.90
C VAL A 196 -14.99 -8.32 18.00
N GLN A 197 -14.05 -9.20 18.32
CA GLN A 197 -13.95 -10.51 17.67
C GLN A 197 -15.03 -11.44 18.21
N GLU A 198 -15.62 -12.26 17.34
CA GLU A 198 -16.66 -13.24 17.71
C GLU A 198 -17.78 -12.62 18.59
N PRO A 199 -18.48 -11.57 18.12
CA PRO A 199 -19.49 -10.84 18.91
C PRO A 199 -20.72 -11.69 19.31
N GLY A 200 -20.76 -12.96 18.93
CA GLY A 200 -21.88 -13.86 19.17
C GLY A 200 -23.03 -13.63 18.19
N ASN A 201 -24.26 -13.79 18.67
CA ASN A 201 -25.45 -13.61 17.84
C ASN A 201 -25.85 -12.12 17.83
N VAL A 202 -25.85 -11.50 16.65
CA VAL A 202 -26.33 -10.13 16.43
C VAL A 202 -27.54 -10.19 15.50
N LEU A 203 -28.74 -9.99 16.06
CA LEU A 203 -30.01 -10.02 15.31
C LEU A 203 -30.20 -11.29 14.46
N GLY A 204 -29.73 -12.45 14.94
CA GLY A 204 -29.81 -13.72 14.21
C GLY A 204 -28.66 -13.98 13.24
N LEU A 205 -27.63 -13.12 13.23
CA LEU A 205 -26.40 -13.26 12.44
C LEU A 205 -25.22 -13.60 13.36
N LYS A 206 -24.20 -14.27 12.82
CA LYS A 206 -22.95 -14.60 13.53
C LYS A 206 -21.76 -14.15 12.68
N PRO A 207 -21.47 -12.84 12.63
CA PRO A 207 -20.34 -12.32 11.89
C PRO A 207 -19.02 -12.64 12.61
N ASP A 208 -17.91 -12.68 11.87
CA ASP A 208 -16.57 -12.87 12.43
C ASP A 208 -16.17 -11.71 13.35
N LEU A 209 -16.50 -10.49 12.95
CA LEU A 209 -16.21 -9.26 13.70
C LEU A 209 -17.41 -8.33 13.76
N MET A 210 -17.47 -7.55 14.84
CA MET A 210 -18.25 -6.33 14.91
C MET A 210 -17.32 -5.16 15.18
N VAL A 211 -17.50 -4.08 14.41
CA VAL A 211 -16.65 -2.90 14.47
C VAL A 211 -17.52 -1.71 14.79
N SER A 212 -17.12 -0.88 15.75
CA SER A 212 -17.97 0.21 16.22
C SER A 212 -17.19 1.43 16.71
N ASP A 213 -17.74 2.62 16.48
CA ASP A 213 -17.41 3.83 17.22
C ASP A 213 -18.66 4.33 17.98
N GLU A 214 -18.66 5.59 18.44
CA GLU A 214 -19.81 6.14 19.19
C GLU A 214 -21.08 6.31 18.34
N LYS A 215 -20.96 6.41 17.02
CA LYS A 215 -22.04 6.76 16.09
C LYS A 215 -22.33 5.68 15.06
N ASP A 216 -21.38 4.79 14.81
CA ASP A 216 -21.39 3.88 13.68
C ASP A 216 -21.03 2.45 14.11
N LYS A 217 -21.69 1.47 13.49
CA LYS A 217 -21.51 0.03 13.75
C LYS A 217 -21.59 -0.76 12.45
N TRP A 218 -20.62 -1.65 12.29
CA TRP A 218 -20.48 -2.51 11.12
C TRP A 218 -20.34 -3.97 11.56
N LEU A 219 -20.98 -4.86 10.82
CA LEU A 219 -20.68 -6.29 10.85
C LEU A 219 -19.67 -6.60 9.75
N VAL A 220 -18.67 -7.41 10.06
CA VAL A 220 -17.62 -7.79 9.10
C VAL A 220 -17.51 -9.30 9.03
N GLU A 221 -17.56 -9.82 7.82
CA GLU A 221 -17.28 -11.22 7.50
C GLU A 221 -15.94 -11.31 6.76
N ILE A 222 -15.11 -12.26 7.18
CA ILE A 222 -13.81 -12.54 6.60
C ILE A 222 -13.95 -13.70 5.60
N LYS A 223 -13.62 -13.45 4.34
CA LYS A 223 -13.62 -14.50 3.31
C LYS A 223 -12.28 -15.22 3.33
N SER A 224 -12.18 -16.28 4.14
CA SER A 224 -10.96 -17.07 4.33
C SER A 224 -10.41 -17.68 3.03
N SER A 225 -11.24 -17.88 2.00
CA SER A 225 -10.81 -18.25 0.64
C SER A 225 -9.87 -17.22 0.00
N ASN A 226 -9.82 -15.99 0.53
CA ASN A 226 -9.03 -14.87 0.03
C ASN A 226 -7.86 -14.51 0.96
N TRP A 227 -7.24 -15.51 1.60
CA TRP A 227 -6.13 -15.34 2.54
C TRP A 227 -5.01 -14.42 2.02
N ASP A 228 -4.56 -14.61 0.78
CA ASP A 228 -3.51 -13.78 0.16
C ASP A 228 -3.93 -12.31 0.07
N ASN A 229 -5.19 -12.04 -0.27
CA ASN A 229 -5.72 -10.69 -0.37
C ASN A 229 -5.80 -10.02 1.00
N ILE A 230 -6.14 -10.75 2.07
CA ILE A 230 -6.14 -10.20 3.43
C ILE A 230 -4.72 -9.85 3.86
N ILE A 231 -3.73 -10.70 3.56
CA ILE A 231 -2.32 -10.39 3.82
C ILE A 231 -1.86 -9.17 3.00
N ARG A 232 -2.19 -9.14 1.70
CA ARG A 232 -1.87 -8.02 0.82
C ARG A 232 -2.42 -6.72 1.39
N SER A 233 -3.68 -6.73 1.83
CA SER A 233 -4.35 -5.62 2.48
C SER A 233 -3.62 -5.19 3.75
N PHE A 234 -3.28 -6.14 4.62
CA PHE A 234 -2.52 -5.86 5.84
C PHE A 234 -1.17 -5.18 5.55
N VAL A 235 -0.40 -5.72 4.61
CA VAL A 235 0.90 -5.13 4.22
C VAL A 235 0.69 -3.75 3.60
N SER A 236 -0.31 -3.58 2.74
CA SER A 236 -0.66 -2.30 2.11
C SER A 236 -0.92 -1.22 3.17
N PHE A 237 -1.76 -1.51 4.17
CA PHE A 237 -2.09 -0.56 5.22
C PHE A 237 -0.93 -0.25 6.17
N GLU A 238 -0.07 -1.22 6.50
CA GLU A 238 1.16 -0.97 7.27
C GLU A 238 2.13 -0.08 6.48
N LEU A 239 2.31 -0.34 5.18
CA LEU A 239 3.16 0.49 4.31
C LEU A 239 2.55 1.88 4.09
N TRP A 240 1.23 2.00 4.02
CA TRP A 240 0.55 3.29 3.92
C TRP A 240 0.78 4.14 5.16
N LYS A 241 0.65 3.55 6.36
CA LYS A 241 0.97 4.26 7.60
C LYS A 241 2.42 4.78 7.58
N MET A 242 3.38 3.91 7.23
CA MET A 242 4.78 4.30 7.12
C MET A 242 5.00 5.37 6.04
N TYR A 243 4.30 5.30 4.92
CA TYR A 243 4.32 6.34 3.89
C TYR A 243 3.84 7.68 4.44
N LYS A 244 2.70 7.70 5.14
CA LYS A 244 2.16 8.92 5.75
C LYS A 244 3.13 9.53 6.77
N GLU A 245 3.82 8.71 7.54
CA GLU A 245 4.87 9.14 8.49
C GLU A 245 6.07 9.79 7.78
N ILE A 246 6.52 9.24 6.64
CA ILE A 246 7.69 9.76 5.91
C ILE A 246 7.40 11.09 5.22
N TYR A 247 6.17 11.29 4.74
CA TYR A 247 5.79 12.46 3.95
C TYR A 247 4.85 13.44 4.67
N ASP A 248 4.78 13.34 6.01
CA ASP A 248 3.97 14.19 6.88
C ASP A 248 2.51 14.32 6.43
N LEU A 249 1.90 13.18 6.08
CA LEU A 249 0.47 13.08 5.69
C LEU A 249 -0.43 12.59 6.84
N LEU A 250 0.10 12.55 8.06
CA LEU A 250 -0.69 12.30 9.26
C LEU A 250 -1.44 13.59 9.64
N ASN A 251 -2.70 13.69 9.24
CA ASN A 251 -3.60 14.73 9.74
C ASN A 251 -4.05 14.43 11.17
#